data_AF-A0A5S4EWE5-F1
#
_entry.id   AF-A0A5S4EWE5-F1
#
_cell.length_a   1.000
_cell.length_b   1.000
_cell.length_c   1.000
_cell.angle_alpha   90.00
_cell.angle_beta   90.00
_cell.angle_gamma   90.00
#
_symmetry.space_group_name_H-M   'P 1'
#
loop_
_entity.id
_entity.type
_entity.pdbx_description
1 polymer ?
#
loop_
_entity_poly.entity_id
_entity_poly.type
_entity_poly.pdbx_seq_one_letter_code
_entity_poly.pdbx_strand_id
1 'polypeptide(L)'
;MSTSLARQPEQRPQPEIGLDLATWAAWLRQEVQTPWRPGEWDPEACLFTADPAHPQATISKCATVACRTILKGKRKALCTTCARALTHSGLDRETFEATFVPPAQQSPGQCLVSVDGTPCPRTAEGSNRAASSAAGTGRGGSEPSAASRS
;
A
#
# COMPACT_ATOMS: atom_id res chain seq x y z
N MET A 1 24.71 -7.19 -59.21
CA MET A 1 23.38 -7.24 -58.58
C MET A 1 23.54 -7.97 -57.26
N SER A 2 23.63 -7.24 -56.14
CA SER A 2 23.90 -7.81 -54.80
C SER A 2 22.60 -7.96 -54.03
N THR A 3 22.20 -9.20 -53.79
CA THR A 3 21.13 -9.58 -52.88
C THR A 3 21.60 -9.40 -51.44
N SER A 4 21.05 -8.41 -50.73
CA SER A 4 21.24 -8.24 -49.29
C SER A 4 20.31 -9.23 -48.57
N LEU A 5 20.86 -10.28 -47.97
CA LEU A 5 20.12 -11.10 -47.01
C LEU A 5 19.96 -10.29 -45.71
N ALA A 6 18.79 -9.70 -45.52
CA ALA A 6 18.38 -9.20 -44.22
C ALA A 6 18.31 -10.39 -43.25
N ARG A 7 19.23 -10.42 -42.29
CA ARG A 7 19.25 -11.38 -41.19
C ARG A 7 18.00 -11.15 -40.35
N GLN A 8 16.98 -12.00 -40.48
CA GLN A 8 15.83 -11.97 -39.59
C GLN A 8 16.31 -12.17 -38.14
N PRO A 9 15.77 -11.42 -37.16
CA PRO A 9 16.02 -11.72 -35.76
C PRO A 9 15.37 -13.06 -35.46
N GLU A 10 16.21 -14.08 -35.26
CA GLU A 10 15.78 -15.40 -34.80
C GLU A 10 15.03 -15.22 -33.48
N GLN A 11 13.70 -15.35 -33.51
CA GLN A 11 12.89 -15.37 -32.31
C GLN A 11 13.24 -16.65 -31.54
N ARG A 12 14.13 -16.52 -30.56
CA ARG A 12 14.41 -17.61 -29.62
C ARG A 12 13.09 -17.93 -28.90
N PRO A 13 12.56 -19.17 -28.95
CA PRO A 13 11.41 -19.54 -28.16
C PRO A 13 11.76 -19.25 -26.70
N GLN A 14 11.04 -18.31 -26.09
CA GLN A 14 11.20 -18.06 -24.67
C GLN A 14 10.66 -19.31 -23.96
N PRO A 15 11.39 -19.91 -23.01
CA PRO A 15 10.80 -20.94 -22.19
C PRO A 15 9.62 -20.29 -21.49
N GLU A 16 8.42 -20.75 -21.80
CA GLU A 16 7.25 -20.46 -21.01
C GLU A 16 7.47 -21.17 -19.68
N ILE A 17 8.15 -20.48 -18.77
CA ILE A 17 8.25 -20.90 -17.37
C ILE A 17 6.81 -20.78 -16.88
N GLY A 18 6.05 -21.86 -17.06
CA GLY A 18 4.72 -22.05 -16.51
C GLY A 18 4.88 -22.10 -15.00
N LEU A 19 4.97 -20.92 -14.39
CA LEU A 19 5.00 -20.79 -12.95
C LEU A 19 3.60 -21.15 -12.49
N ASP A 20 3.44 -22.33 -11.91
CA ASP A 20 2.20 -22.71 -11.27
C ASP A 20 1.99 -21.80 -10.05
N LEU A 21 1.27 -20.70 -10.26
CA LEU A 21 0.98 -19.71 -9.25
C LEU A 21 0.20 -20.30 -8.08
N ALA A 22 -0.60 -21.36 -8.28
CA ALA A 22 -1.34 -22.01 -7.22
C ALA A 22 -0.40 -22.81 -6.30
N THR A 23 0.52 -23.59 -6.89
CA THR A 23 1.56 -24.30 -6.14
C THR A 23 2.50 -23.32 -5.44
N TRP A 24 2.91 -22.25 -6.11
CA TRP A 24 3.76 -21.21 -5.51
C TRP A 24 3.06 -20.49 -4.35
N ALA A 25 1.78 -20.13 -4.48
CA ALA A 25 1.01 -19.50 -3.42
C ALA A 25 0.79 -20.46 -2.23
N ALA A 26 0.55 -21.75 -2.48
CA ALA A 26 0.43 -22.75 -1.42
C ALA A 26 1.74 -22.92 -0.64
N TRP A 27 2.87 -22.95 -1.34
CA TRP A 27 4.20 -22.97 -0.74
C TRP A 27 4.47 -21.71 0.09
N LEU A 28 4.17 -20.52 -0.43
CA LEU A 28 4.31 -19.27 0.33
C LEU A 28 3.50 -19.28 1.62
N ARG A 29 2.25 -19.77 1.61
CA ARG A 29 1.44 -19.86 2.84
C ARG A 29 2.04 -20.80 3.89
N GLN A 30 2.74 -21.85 3.47
CA GLN A 30 3.41 -22.79 4.38
C GLN A 30 4.70 -22.21 4.95
N GLU A 31 5.47 -21.50 4.12
CA GLU A 31 6.80 -20.98 4.44
C GLU A 31 6.79 -19.58 5.05
N VAL A 32 5.68 -18.83 4.95
CA VAL A 32 5.47 -17.59 5.69
C VAL A 32 5.27 -17.95 7.17
N GLN A 33 6.37 -18.27 7.84
CA GLN A 33 6.45 -18.46 9.28
C GLN A 33 7.54 -17.60 9.87
N THR A 34 7.12 -16.53 10.51
CA THR A 34 7.83 -15.79 11.56
C THR A 34 6.72 -14.96 12.22
N PRO A 35 6.73 -14.68 13.54
CA PRO A 35 5.79 -13.71 14.08
C PRO A 35 6.02 -12.35 13.43
N TRP A 36 5.29 -12.08 12.35
CA TRP A 36 5.20 -10.77 11.76
C TRP A 36 4.74 -9.81 12.83
N ARG A 37 5.21 -8.57 12.75
CA ARG A 37 4.75 -7.57 13.70
C ARG A 37 3.24 -7.40 13.54
N PRO A 38 2.50 -7.27 14.64
CA PRO A 38 1.06 -7.03 14.57
C PRO A 38 0.76 -5.85 13.63
N GLY A 39 -0.10 -6.09 12.63
CA GLY A 39 -0.54 -5.07 11.68
C GLY A 39 0.38 -4.81 10.48
N GLU A 40 1.58 -5.42 10.40
CA GLU A 40 2.47 -5.25 9.24
C GLU A 40 2.25 -6.32 8.14
N TRP A 41 1.68 -7.47 8.47
CA TRP A 41 1.36 -8.53 7.52
C TRP A 41 -0.15 -8.75 7.43
N ASP A 42 -0.69 -8.64 6.21
CA ASP A 42 -2.06 -9.01 5.86
C ASP A 42 -2.04 -10.39 5.17
N PRO A 43 -2.55 -11.45 5.82
CA PRO A 43 -2.56 -12.79 5.27
C PRO A 43 -3.63 -13.00 4.18
N GLU A 44 -4.68 -12.20 4.13
CA GLU A 44 -5.71 -12.31 3.08
C GLU A 44 -5.21 -11.69 1.78
N ALA A 45 -4.56 -10.53 1.88
CA ALA A 45 -3.95 -9.84 0.74
C ALA A 45 -2.54 -10.36 0.38
N CYS A 46 -1.95 -11.24 1.21
CA CYS A 46 -0.54 -11.64 1.13
C CYS A 46 0.40 -10.42 1.02
N LEU A 47 0.11 -9.37 1.80
CA LEU A 47 0.75 -8.05 1.66
C LEU A 47 1.48 -7.67 2.95
N PHE A 48 2.75 -7.30 2.79
CA PHE A 48 3.52 -6.64 3.84
C PHE A 48 3.43 -5.11 3.71
N THR A 49 2.96 -4.45 4.77
CA THR A 49 2.93 -2.99 4.91
C THR A 49 3.82 -2.58 6.06
N ALA A 50 5.00 -2.04 5.75
CA ALA A 50 5.90 -1.54 6.77
C ALA A 50 5.28 -0.33 7.51
N ASP A 51 5.33 -0.34 8.84
CA ASP A 51 4.97 0.83 9.66
C ASP A 51 6.21 1.74 9.86
N PRO A 52 6.24 2.96 9.30
CA PRO A 52 7.35 3.87 9.49
C PRO A 52 7.51 4.37 10.94
N ALA A 53 6.50 4.21 11.79
CA ALA A 53 6.59 4.55 13.21
C ALA A 53 7.25 3.44 14.04
N HIS A 54 7.36 2.21 13.51
CA HIS A 54 7.93 1.10 14.24
C HIS A 54 9.45 1.29 14.43
N PRO A 55 10.03 1.17 15.64
CA PRO A 55 11.45 1.45 15.91
C PRO A 55 12.46 0.62 15.10
N GLN A 56 12.03 -0.59 14.71
CA GLN A 56 12.83 -1.52 13.91
C GLN A 56 12.65 -1.31 12.40
N ALA A 57 11.71 -0.45 11.96
CA ALA A 57 11.57 -0.10 10.55
C ALA A 57 12.85 0.58 10.05
N THR A 58 13.23 0.26 8.81
CA THR A 58 14.36 0.89 8.10
C THR A 58 13.87 1.96 7.14
N ILE A 59 12.63 2.41 7.31
CA ILE A 59 11.97 3.47 6.55
C ILE A 59 11.52 4.58 7.49
N SER A 60 11.26 5.75 6.93
CA SER A 60 10.72 6.89 7.67
C SER A 60 9.79 7.71 6.78
N LYS A 61 8.96 8.57 7.36
CA LYS A 61 8.18 9.56 6.60
C LYS A 61 9.05 10.80 6.33
N CYS A 62 8.76 11.49 5.22
CA CYS A 62 9.25 12.84 5.00
C CYS A 62 8.99 13.71 6.23
N ALA A 63 9.96 14.56 6.59
CA ALA A 63 9.86 15.40 7.78
C ALA A 63 8.77 16.49 7.68
N THR A 64 8.39 16.91 6.45
CA THR A 64 7.25 17.80 6.24
C THR A 64 5.94 17.12 6.63
N VAL A 65 5.19 17.71 7.57
CA VAL A 65 3.98 17.11 8.19
C VAL A 65 2.91 16.75 7.17
N ALA A 66 2.69 17.60 6.17
CA ALA A 66 1.71 17.36 5.11
C ALA A 66 2.19 16.37 4.03
N CYS A 67 3.47 15.99 4.03
CA CYS A 67 4.04 15.09 3.02
C CYS A 67 3.94 13.63 3.47
N ARG A 68 3.37 12.78 2.60
CA ARG A 68 3.21 11.33 2.88
C ARG A 68 4.28 10.45 2.24
N THR A 69 5.31 11.03 1.63
CA THR A 69 6.38 10.27 0.98
C THR A 69 7.16 9.44 2.01
N ILE A 70 7.34 8.15 1.73
CA ILE A 70 8.18 7.24 2.51
C ILE A 70 9.61 7.31 1.99
N LEU A 71 10.56 7.42 2.90
CA LEU A 71 11.99 7.48 2.65
C LEU A 71 12.67 6.18 3.11
N LYS A 72 13.76 5.83 2.42
CA LYS A 72 14.68 4.79 2.88
C LYS A 72 15.55 5.37 4.00
N GLY A 73 15.74 4.59 5.07
CA GLY A 73 16.51 4.96 6.25
C GLY A 73 15.66 5.42 7.43
N LYS A 74 16.27 5.38 8.62
CA LYS A 74 15.60 5.66 9.91
C LYS A 74 15.52 7.13 10.29
N ARG A 75 16.25 8.01 9.59
CA ARG A 75 16.37 9.43 10.00
C ARG A 75 15.25 10.24 9.37
N LYS A 76 14.65 11.15 10.15
CA LYS A 76 13.73 12.17 9.64
C LYS A 76 14.48 13.07 8.65
N ALA A 77 14.15 12.95 7.37
CA ALA A 77 14.73 13.71 6.28
C ALA A 77 13.61 14.26 5.40
N LEU A 78 13.95 15.24 4.56
CA LEU A 78 13.05 15.72 3.51
C LEU A 78 13.20 14.83 2.28
N CYS A 79 12.08 14.53 1.60
CA CYS A 79 12.15 13.96 0.26
C CYS A 79 12.75 14.97 -0.73
N THR A 80 13.23 14.52 -1.88
CA THR A 80 13.87 15.39 -2.89
C THR A 80 13.01 16.61 -3.26
N THR A 81 11.69 16.42 -3.40
CA THR A 81 10.74 17.50 -3.71
C THR A 81 10.66 18.52 -2.58
N CYS A 82 10.49 18.07 -1.34
CA CYS A 82 10.40 18.98 -0.19
C CYS A 82 11.74 19.66 0.11
N ALA A 83 12.87 18.95 -0.06
CA ALA A 83 14.21 19.52 0.08
C ALA A 83 14.45 20.66 -0.91
N ARG A 84 14.07 20.46 -2.18
CA ARG A 84 14.17 21.50 -3.21
C ARG A 84 13.25 22.68 -2.92
N ALA A 85 12.01 22.41 -2.50
CA ALA A 85 11.05 23.46 -2.15
C ALA A 85 11.53 24.30 -0.95
N LEU A 86 12.14 23.68 0.07
CA LEU A 86 12.75 24.40 1.20
C LEU A 86 13.82 25.37 0.70
N THR A 87 14.74 24.93 -0.15
CA THR A 87 15.80 25.78 -0.72
C THR A 87 15.26 27.01 -1.45
N HIS A 88 14.06 26.93 -2.05
CA HIS A 88 13.43 28.05 -2.76
C HIS A 88 12.44 28.86 -1.91
N SER A 89 12.08 28.39 -0.71
CA SER A 89 11.03 29.01 0.10
C SER A 89 11.49 30.26 0.87
N GLY A 90 12.80 30.35 1.18
CA GLY A 90 13.33 31.36 2.10
C GLY A 90 12.95 31.15 3.57
N LEU A 91 12.23 30.07 3.90
CA LEU A 91 11.89 29.70 5.26
C LEU A 91 13.03 28.94 5.92
N ASP A 92 13.10 29.01 7.24
CA ASP A 92 13.87 28.03 8.00
C ASP A 92 13.22 26.64 7.92
N ARG A 93 14.00 25.62 8.25
CA ARG A 93 13.60 24.23 8.12
C ARG A 93 12.39 23.87 8.98
N GLU A 94 12.33 24.35 10.22
CA GLU A 94 11.27 23.99 11.17
C GLU A 94 9.94 24.58 10.73
N THR A 95 9.94 25.88 10.39
CA THR A 95 8.77 26.57 9.83
C THR A 95 8.28 25.89 8.56
N PHE A 96 9.20 25.51 7.66
CA PHE A 96 8.85 24.80 6.44
C PHE A 96 8.24 23.42 6.70
N GLU A 97 8.83 22.61 7.57
CA GLU A 97 8.34 21.26 7.89
C GLU A 97 6.92 21.30 8.47
N ALA A 98 6.59 22.33 9.24
CA ALA A 98 5.28 22.52 9.86
C ALA A 98 4.22 23.07 8.90
N THR A 99 4.58 23.95 7.96
CA THR A 99 3.61 24.75 7.19
C THR A 99 3.51 24.40 5.70
N PHE A 100 4.56 23.81 5.11
CA PHE A 100 4.57 23.54 3.67
C PHE A 100 3.63 22.38 3.31
N VAL A 101 2.73 22.62 2.35
CA VAL A 101 1.84 21.61 1.78
C VAL A 101 2.33 21.31 0.35
N PRO A 102 2.95 20.14 0.10
CA PRO A 102 3.36 19.79 -1.25
C PRO A 102 2.13 19.62 -2.15
N PRO A 103 2.24 19.94 -3.45
CA PRO A 103 1.15 19.65 -4.38
C PRO A 103 0.83 18.15 -4.34
N ALA A 104 -0.47 17.84 -4.47
CA ALA A 104 -0.94 16.46 -4.46
C ALA A 104 -0.11 15.63 -5.45
N GLN A 105 0.54 14.57 -4.96
CA GLN A 105 1.18 13.61 -5.84
C GLN A 105 0.08 13.00 -6.71
N GLN A 106 0.23 13.12 -8.03
CA GLN A 106 -0.62 12.37 -8.93
C GLN A 106 -0.47 10.90 -8.56
N SER A 107 -1.59 10.24 -8.27
CA SER A 107 -1.58 8.81 -8.12
C SER A 107 -0.98 8.22 -9.40
N PRO A 108 0.04 7.33 -9.31
CA PRO A 108 0.48 6.59 -10.49
C PRO A 108 -0.77 5.96 -11.10
N GLY A 109 -0.85 6.00 -12.43
CA GLY A 109 -2.07 5.69 -13.19
C GLY A 109 -2.70 4.34 -12.85
N GLN A 110 -3.82 4.06 -13.52
CA GLN A 110 -4.57 2.82 -13.30
C GLN A 110 -3.67 1.58 -13.35
N CYS A 111 -3.94 0.64 -12.45
CA CYS A 111 -3.27 -0.65 -12.41
C CYS A 111 -3.37 -1.32 -13.78
N LEU A 112 -2.23 -1.64 -14.41
CA LEU A 112 -2.22 -2.34 -15.69
C LEU A 112 -2.63 -3.82 -15.55
N VAL A 113 -2.66 -4.34 -14.32
CA VAL A 113 -3.09 -5.70 -14.02
C VAL A 113 -4.61 -5.72 -13.90
N SER A 114 -5.25 -6.57 -14.69
CA SER A 114 -6.68 -6.88 -14.58
C SER A 114 -6.86 -8.33 -14.15
N VAL A 115 -7.79 -8.57 -13.24
CA VAL A 115 -8.24 -9.91 -12.82
C VAL A 115 -9.66 -10.08 -13.37
N ASP A 116 -9.88 -11.10 -14.19
CA ASP A 116 -11.16 -11.36 -14.86
C ASP A 116 -11.73 -10.15 -15.63
N GLY A 117 -10.85 -9.41 -16.31
CA GLY A 117 -11.23 -8.20 -17.06
C GLY A 117 -11.54 -6.98 -16.18
N THR A 118 -11.44 -7.11 -14.86
CA THR A 118 -11.60 -5.99 -13.91
C THR A 118 -10.21 -5.48 -13.52
N PRO A 119 -9.89 -4.20 -13.76
CA PRO A 119 -8.64 -3.62 -13.28
C PRO A 119 -8.52 -3.82 -11.77
N CYS A 120 -7.32 -4.11 -11.29
CA CYS A 120 -7.12 -4.36 -9.87
C CYS A 120 -7.67 -3.16 -9.06
N PRO A 121 -8.66 -3.38 -8.15
CA PRO A 121 -9.28 -2.27 -7.44
C PRO A 121 -8.22 -1.64 -6.55
N ARG A 122 -7.88 -0.38 -6.81
CA ARG A 122 -7.06 0.39 -5.88
C ARG A 122 -7.98 0.99 -4.83
N THR A 123 -8.36 0.21 -3.82
CA THR A 123 -8.96 0.78 -2.61
C THR A 123 -7.91 1.66 -1.94
N ALA A 124 -8.26 2.92 -1.70
CA ALA A 124 -7.38 3.86 -1.03
C ALA A 124 -7.36 3.58 0.49
N GLU A 125 -6.94 2.39 0.91
CA GLU A 125 -6.86 2.01 2.33
C GLU A 125 -5.71 2.68 3.09
N GLY A 126 -5.09 3.71 2.49
CA GLY A 126 -4.14 4.61 3.14
C GLY A 126 -4.62 6.06 3.32
N SER A 127 -5.84 6.41 2.87
CA SER A 127 -6.40 7.73 3.13
C SER A 127 -7.33 7.66 4.34
N ASN A 128 -6.81 8.05 5.50
CA ASN A 128 -7.56 8.18 6.74
C ASN A 128 -8.84 9.02 6.52
N ARG A 129 -9.97 8.36 6.25
CA ARG A 129 -11.31 8.88 6.53
C ARG A 129 -11.71 8.27 7.85
N ALA A 130 -11.71 9.11 8.88
CA ALA A 130 -12.53 8.85 10.04
C ALA A 130 -13.98 8.58 9.58
N ALA A 131 -14.51 7.43 9.94
CA ALA A 131 -15.93 7.21 10.12
C ALA A 131 -16.12 6.09 11.14
N SER A 132 -16.14 6.49 12.41
CA SER A 132 -16.83 5.76 13.46
C SER A 132 -18.28 5.52 13.03
N SER A 133 -18.78 4.31 13.19
CA SER A 133 -19.92 4.01 14.07
C SER A 133 -20.27 2.53 13.99
N ALA A 134 -20.09 1.86 15.12
CA ALA A 134 -20.66 0.56 15.40
C ALA A 134 -22.19 0.64 15.40
N ALA A 135 -22.84 -0.27 14.68
CA ALA A 135 -24.23 -0.63 14.93
C ALA A 135 -24.23 -2.05 15.51
N GLY A 136 -24.14 -2.14 16.83
CA GLY A 136 -24.33 -3.38 17.57
C GLY A 136 -25.80 -3.74 17.58
N THR A 137 -26.18 -4.78 16.84
CA THR A 137 -27.46 -5.48 17.05
C THR A 137 -27.25 -6.62 18.04
N GLY A 138 -27.24 -6.29 19.33
CA GLY A 138 -27.39 -7.26 20.41
C GLY A 138 -28.86 -7.66 20.52
N ARG A 139 -29.19 -8.89 20.09
CA ARG A 139 -30.46 -9.55 20.37
C ARG A 139 -30.58 -9.81 21.88
N GLY A 140 -31.51 -9.12 22.55
CA GLY A 140 -31.99 -9.48 23.87
C GLY A 140 -32.83 -10.75 23.82
N GLY A 141 -32.58 -11.66 24.76
CA GLY A 141 -33.38 -12.86 25.01
C GLY A 141 -34.65 -12.56 25.84
N SER A 142 -35.65 -13.42 25.62
CA SER A 142 -36.62 -14.07 26.54
C SER A 142 -36.92 -13.37 27.88
N GLU A 143 -38.15 -13.17 28.37
CA GLU A 143 -39.41 -13.96 28.41
C GLU A 143 -40.45 -13.13 29.25
N PRO A 144 -41.67 -13.58 29.63
CA PRO A 144 -42.82 -14.14 28.91
C PRO A 144 -44.10 -13.25 28.92
N SER A 145 -45.04 -13.71 28.10
CA SER A 145 -46.50 -13.54 28.05
C SER A 145 -47.30 -13.35 29.35
N ALA A 146 -48.31 -12.45 29.26
CA ALA A 146 -49.76 -12.61 29.56
C ALA A 146 -50.22 -13.13 30.95
N ALA A 147 -51.31 -12.69 31.60
CA ALA A 147 -52.40 -11.76 31.31
C ALA A 147 -53.30 -11.59 32.57
N SER A 148 -54.22 -10.62 32.49
CA SER A 148 -55.53 -10.52 33.19
C SER A 148 -55.51 -10.12 34.67
N ARG A 149 -56.08 -8.99 35.12
CA ARG A 149 -57.41 -8.33 35.00
C ARG A 149 -58.14 -8.44 36.37
N SER A 150 -58.66 -7.28 36.78
CA SER A 150 -59.70 -7.00 37.79
C SER A 150 -59.32 -7.11 39.26
#